data_AF-Q0KDE9-F1
#
_entry.id   AF-Q0KDE9-F1
#
_cell.length_a   1.000
_cell.length_b   1.000
_cell.length_c   1.000
_cell.angle_alpha   90.00
_cell.angle_beta   90.00
_cell.angle_gamma   90.00
#
_symmetry.space_group_name_H-M   'P 1'
#
loop_
_entity.id
_entity.type
_entity.pdbx_description
1 polymer ?
#
loop_
_entity_poly.entity_id
_entity_poly.type
_entity_poly.pdbx_seq_one_letter_code
_entity_poly.pdbx_strand_id
1 'polypeptide(L)'
;MLRVTVELIPDGQEEYCRTLGRIEIDNVLGESLTTGAYRIVMDEFDARIPAQCSTFRTIASLDNVERDLVRPMQLVGMALSVVAPVKRTMHSSQNEPQGVVLTREAI
;
A
#
# COMPACT_ATOMS: atom_id res chain seq x y z
N MET A 1 -4.95 13.16 -0.58
CA MET A 1 -5.37 11.76 -0.74
C MET A 1 -4.87 11.26 -2.08
N LEU A 2 -4.16 10.14 -2.09
CA LEU A 2 -3.72 9.43 -3.29
C LEU A 2 -4.41 8.06 -3.29
N ARG A 3 -4.95 7.65 -4.44
CA ARG A 3 -5.58 6.33 -4.61
C ARG A 3 -4.88 5.58 -5.74
N VAL A 4 -4.51 4.34 -5.46
CA VAL A 4 -3.87 3.43 -6.42
C VAL A 4 -4.75 2.19 -6.57
N THR A 5 -5.00 1.79 -7.80
CA THR A 5 -5.69 0.54 -8.13
C THR A 5 -4.67 -0.41 -8.73
N VAL A 6 -4.65 -1.66 -8.26
CA VAL A 6 -3.80 -2.71 -8.83
C VAL A 6 -4.67 -3.57 -9.71
N GLU A 7 -4.34 -3.65 -10.99
CA GLU A 7 -5.11 -4.39 -11.98
C GLU A 7 -4.22 -5.40 -12.71
N LEU A 8 -4.78 -6.56 -12.99
CA LEU A 8 -4.20 -7.56 -13.87
C LEU A 8 -4.95 -7.51 -15.20
N ILE A 9 -4.21 -7.23 -16.28
CA ILE A 9 -4.71 -7.26 -17.65
C ILE A 9 -4.06 -8.46 -18.35
N PRO A 10 -4.74 -9.63 -18.44
CA PRO A 10 -4.19 -10.82 -19.05
C PRO A 10 -3.87 -10.57 -20.53
N ASP A 11 -2.63 -10.84 -20.95
CA ASP A 11 -2.18 -10.72 -22.34
C ASP A 11 -2.45 -9.36 -23.01
N GLY A 12 -2.61 -8.29 -22.22
CA GLY A 12 -2.99 -6.96 -22.70
C GLY A 12 -4.45 -6.84 -23.16
N GLN A 13 -5.27 -7.85 -22.91
CA GLN A 13 -6.70 -7.87 -23.25
C GLN A 13 -7.51 -7.19 -22.14
N GLU A 14 -7.79 -5.90 -22.31
CA GLU A 14 -8.50 -5.06 -21.31
C GLU A 14 -9.88 -5.62 -20.91
N GLU A 15 -10.55 -6.35 -21.81
CA GLU A 15 -11.84 -7.01 -21.55
C GLU A 15 -11.77 -8.04 -20.41
N TYR A 16 -10.59 -8.59 -20.14
CA TYR A 16 -10.35 -9.54 -19.06
C TYR A 16 -9.67 -8.91 -17.84
N CYS A 17 -9.67 -7.57 -17.74
CA CYS A 17 -9.10 -6.84 -16.61
C CYS A 17 -9.72 -7.29 -15.29
N ARG A 18 -8.88 -7.49 -14.27
CA ARG A 18 -9.29 -7.82 -12.90
C ARG A 18 -8.59 -6.91 -11.92
N THR A 19 -9.36 -6.24 -11.07
CA THR A 19 -8.80 -5.50 -9.93
C THR A 19 -8.34 -6.49 -8.86
N LEU A 20 -7.06 -6.45 -8.53
CA LEU A 20 -6.43 -7.28 -7.48
C LEU A 20 -6.39 -6.58 -6.13
N GLY A 21 -6.50 -5.25 -6.11
CA GLY A 21 -6.49 -4.50 -4.87
C GLY A 21 -6.57 -3.00 -5.07
N ARG A 22 -6.71 -2.31 -3.96
CA ARG A 22 -6.75 -0.84 -3.88
C ARG A 22 -5.93 -0.38 -2.70
N ILE A 23 -5.16 0.67 -2.91
CA ILE A 23 -4.36 1.34 -1.88
C ILE A 23 -4.82 2.79 -1.80
N GLU A 24 -5.17 3.23 -0.60
CA GLU A 24 -5.46 4.62 -0.27
C GLU A 24 -4.37 5.15 0.65
N ILE A 25 -3.82 6.30 0.29
CA ILE A 25 -2.78 7.00 1.05
C ILE A 25 -3.31 8.39 1.38
N ASP A 26 -3.63 8.58 2.66
CA ASP A 26 -4.18 9.81 3.19
C ASP A 26 -3.13 10.55 3.99
N ASN A 27 -2.94 11.84 3.68
CA ASN A 27 -2.13 12.72 4.51
C ASN A 27 -2.94 13.02 5.78
N VAL A 28 -2.43 12.58 6.92
CA VAL A 28 -3.01 12.89 8.23
C VAL A 28 -2.22 14.05 8.85
N LEU A 29 -2.82 14.75 9.81
CA LEU A 29 -2.13 15.82 10.54
C LEU A 29 -0.88 15.23 11.21
N GLY A 30 0.28 15.65 10.73
CA GLY A 30 1.58 15.31 11.32
C GLY A 30 1.97 16.32 12.40
N GLU A 31 2.98 15.97 13.19
CA GLU A 31 3.50 16.84 14.27
C GLU A 31 4.42 17.96 13.76
N SER A 32 4.85 17.89 12.50
CA SER A 32 5.80 18.81 11.89
C SER A 32 5.21 19.56 10.69
N LEU A 33 5.77 20.73 10.41
CA LEU A 33 5.49 21.51 9.19
C LEU A 33 6.24 20.94 7.97
N THR A 34 7.41 20.33 8.18
CA THR A 34 8.31 19.85 7.11
C THR A 34 8.13 18.36 6.80
N THR A 35 7.64 17.59 7.78
CA THR A 35 7.34 16.16 7.61
C THR A 35 5.85 15.89 7.74
N GLY A 36 5.37 14.90 6.98
CA GLY A 36 3.99 14.46 6.95
C GLY A 36 3.85 13.07 7.55
N ALA A 37 2.69 12.84 8.15
CA ALA A 37 2.24 11.50 8.50
C ALA A 37 1.20 11.06 7.46
N TYR A 38 1.24 9.79 7.08
CA TYR A 38 0.36 9.22 6.08
C TYR A 38 -0.28 7.94 6.61
N ARG A 39 -1.60 7.86 6.51
CA ARG A 39 -2.35 6.63 6.75
C ARG A 39 -2.49 5.89 5.43
N ILE A 40 -2.16 4.60 5.44
CA ILE A 40 -2.27 3.72 4.29
C ILE A 40 -3.34 2.67 4.60
N VAL A 41 -4.27 2.49 3.67
CA VAL A 41 -5.24 1.39 3.70
C VAL A 41 -5.09 0.61 2.41
N MET A 42 -4.75 -0.66 2.52
CA MET A 42 -4.68 -1.59 1.40
C MET A 42 -5.78 -2.63 1.54
N ASP A 43 -6.62 -2.74 0.53
CA ASP A 43 -7.58 -3.83 0.37
C ASP A 43 -7.08 -4.74 -0.76
N GLU A 44 -6.79 -6.00 -0.45
CA GLU A 44 -6.40 -7.05 -1.42
C GLU A 44 -7.62 -7.92 -1.75
N PHE A 45 -7.90 -8.15 -3.03
CA PHE A 45 -9.03 -8.94 -3.51
C PHE A 45 -8.57 -10.29 -4.04
N ASP A 46 -9.19 -11.40 -3.61
CA ASP A 46 -8.88 -12.72 -4.17
C ASP A 46 -9.49 -12.87 -5.58
N ALA A 47 -8.64 -12.77 -6.59
CA ALA A 47 -9.02 -12.87 -7.99
C ALA A 47 -9.41 -14.28 -8.46
N ARG A 48 -9.30 -15.30 -7.60
CA ARG A 48 -9.65 -16.70 -7.92
C ARG A 48 -11.11 -17.01 -7.67
N ILE A 49 -11.82 -16.19 -6.89
CA ILE A 49 -13.21 -16.47 -6.52
C ILE A 49 -14.09 -15.29 -6.97
N PRO A 50 -14.78 -15.39 -8.13
CA PRO A 50 -15.62 -14.32 -8.67
C PRO A 50 -16.79 -13.89 -7.77
N ALA A 51 -17.04 -14.58 -6.66
CA ALA A 51 -18.19 -14.40 -5.78
C ALA A 51 -17.86 -14.35 -4.27
N GLN A 52 -16.59 -14.53 -3.88
CA GLN A 52 -16.16 -14.34 -2.49
C GLN A 52 -15.06 -13.29 -2.49
N CYS A 53 -15.46 -12.05 -2.18
CA CYS A 53 -14.56 -10.99 -1.76
C CYS A 53 -13.91 -11.39 -0.43
N SER A 54 -13.01 -12.37 -0.38
CA SER A 54 -12.08 -12.41 0.75
C SER A 54 -11.18 -11.20 0.57
N THR A 55 -11.55 -10.11 1.23
CA THR A 55 -10.85 -8.85 1.14
C THR A 55 -9.90 -8.82 2.31
N PHE A 56 -8.59 -8.86 2.06
CA PHE A 56 -7.64 -8.66 3.13
C PHE A 56 -7.39 -7.17 3.26
N ARG A 57 -7.75 -6.59 4.40
CA ARG A 57 -7.44 -5.20 4.71
C ARG A 57 -6.19 -5.11 5.57
N THR A 58 -5.26 -4.28 5.12
CA THR A 58 -4.07 -3.90 5.88
C THR A 58 -4.08 -2.39 6.09
N ILE A 59 -3.98 -1.96 7.34
CA ILE A 59 -3.87 -0.54 7.69
C ILE A 59 -2.47 -0.29 8.24
N ALA A 60 -1.79 0.71 7.72
CA ALA A 60 -0.45 1.10 8.15
C ALA A 60 -0.31 2.62 8.29
N SER A 61 0.74 3.05 8.98
CA SER A 61 1.19 4.45 8.99
C SER A 61 2.61 4.58 8.46
N LEU A 62 2.86 5.69 7.77
CA LEU A 62 4.19 6.23 7.51
C LEU A 62 4.31 7.55 8.26
N ASP A 63 5.32 7.67 9.08
CA ASP A 63 5.58 8.88 9.88
C ASP A 63 6.88 9.54 9.40
N ASN A 64 7.03 10.83 9.67
CA ASN A 64 8.24 11.60 9.35
C ASN A 64 8.65 11.61 7.86
N VAL A 65 7.68 11.57 6.94
CA VAL A 65 7.95 11.62 5.49
C VAL A 65 8.14 13.06 5.03
N GLU A 66 9.25 13.39 4.35
CA GLU A 66 9.54 14.74 3.85
C GLU A 66 8.51 15.19 2.79
N ARG A 67 7.68 16.19 3.13
CA ARG A 67 6.53 16.58 2.28
C ARG A 67 6.93 17.18 0.93
N ASP A 68 8.01 17.94 0.91
CA ASP A 68 8.40 18.73 -0.27
C ASP A 68 9.32 17.97 -1.24
N LEU A 69 9.84 16.81 -0.82
CA LEU A 69 10.83 16.06 -1.58
C LEU A 69 10.27 14.76 -2.16
N VAL A 70 9.21 14.23 -1.57
CA VAL A 70 8.64 12.94 -1.96
C VAL A 70 7.68 13.10 -3.13
N ARG A 71 8.05 12.50 -4.28
CA ARG A 71 7.18 12.40 -5.44
C ARG A 71 6.07 11.37 -5.21
N PRO A 72 4.91 11.50 -5.86
CA PRO A 72 3.79 10.57 -5.66
C PRO A 72 4.16 9.08 -5.81
N MET A 73 4.96 8.72 -6.82
CA MET A 73 5.40 7.34 -7.01
C MET A 73 6.34 6.83 -5.91
N GLN A 74 7.14 7.71 -5.31
CA GLN A 74 7.98 7.35 -4.17
C GLN A 74 7.12 7.08 -2.93
N LEU A 75 6.06 7.86 -2.73
CA LEU A 75 5.07 7.62 -1.67
C LEU A 75 4.35 6.28 -1.84
N VAL A 76 3.97 5.93 -3.07
CA VAL A 76 3.40 4.59 -3.37
C VAL A 76 4.41 3.49 -3.06
N GLY A 77 5.68 3.65 -3.46
CA GLY A 77 6.73 2.67 -3.17
C GLY A 77 6.96 2.48 -1.67
N MET A 78 7.00 3.57 -0.90
CA MET A 78 7.10 3.52 0.56
C MET A 78 5.88 2.81 1.16
N ALA A 79 4.66 3.14 0.72
CA ALA A 79 3.46 2.49 1.20
C ALA A 79 3.49 0.97 0.95
N LEU A 80 3.79 0.55 -0.28
CA LEU A 80 3.93 -0.86 -0.65
C LEU A 80 4.98 -1.59 0.17
N SER A 81 6.11 -0.94 0.49
CA SER A 81 7.15 -1.55 1.32
C SER A 81 6.68 -1.91 2.72
N VAL A 82 5.65 -1.23 3.23
CA VAL A 82 5.07 -1.47 4.55
C VAL A 82 3.88 -2.43 4.48
N VAL A 83 2.94 -2.23 3.55
CA VAL A 83 1.69 -3.02 3.51
C VAL A 83 1.83 -4.36 2.80
N ALA A 84 2.73 -4.46 1.83
CA ALA A 84 3.01 -5.67 1.08
C ALA A 84 4.53 -5.92 1.05
N PRO A 85 5.18 -6.09 2.22
CA PRO A 85 6.60 -6.30 2.27
C PRO A 85 6.89 -7.58 1.50
N VAL A 86 7.65 -7.46 0.41
CA VAL A 86 8.20 -8.62 -0.28
C VAL A 86 9.04 -9.34 0.77
N LYS A 87 8.52 -10.43 1.35
CA LYS A 87 9.28 -11.29 2.25
C LYS A 87 10.49 -11.73 1.48
N ARG A 88 11.61 -11.08 1.74
CA ARG A 88 12.92 -11.51 1.33
C ARG A 88 13.17 -12.83 2.06
N THR A 89 12.93 -13.95 1.39
CA THR A 89 13.78 -15.13 1.52
C THR A 89 15.23 -14.83 1.05
N MET A 90 15.60 -13.56 0.80
CA MET A 90 16.83 -13.20 0.11
C MET A 90 17.57 -11.94 0.61
N HIS A 91 17.34 -11.35 1.78
CA HIS A 91 18.26 -10.29 2.27
C HIS A 91 18.14 -10.06 3.77
N SER A 92 19.16 -10.51 4.50
CA SER A 92 19.56 -9.94 5.79
C SER A 92 20.19 -8.57 5.53
N SER A 93 19.51 -7.48 5.84
CA SER A 93 20.16 -6.18 5.98
C SER A 93 19.31 -5.28 6.85
N GLN A 94 19.93 -4.77 7.90
CA GLN A 94 19.43 -3.86 8.92
C GLN A 94 18.84 -2.56 8.33
N ASN A 95 17.65 -2.60 7.73
CA ASN A 95 16.87 -1.40 7.47
C ASN A 95 15.78 -1.30 8.54
N GLU A 96 15.85 -0.23 9.34
CA GLU A 96 14.75 0.15 10.21
C GLU A 96 13.47 0.32 9.38
N PRO A 97 12.34 -0.27 9.79
CA PRO A 97 11.09 -0.14 9.04
C PRO A 97 10.60 1.31 9.11
N GLN A 98 10.43 1.95 7.94
CA GLN A 98 9.94 3.33 7.81
C GLN A 98 8.43 3.49 8.12
N GLY A 99 7.76 2.42 8.55
CA GLY A 99 6.33 2.43 8.87
C GLY A 99 5.90 1.19 9.64
N VAL A 100 4.72 1.27 10.24
CA VAL A 100 4.18 0.22 11.12
C VAL A 100 2.82 -0.24 10.61
N VAL A 101 2.66 -1.55 10.48
CA VAL A 101 1.34 -2.15 10.25
C VAL A 101 0.56 -2.09 11.55
N LEU A 102 -0.59 -1.43 11.52
CA LEU A 102 -1.46 -1.23 12.68
C LEU A 102 -2.42 -2.41 12.83
N THR A 103 -3.06 -2.82 11.73
CA THR A 103 -4.00 -3.96 11.71
C THR A 103 -3.92 -4.72 10.39
N ARG A 104 -4.22 -6.02 10.47
CA ARG A 104 -4.45 -6.88 9.31
C ARG A 104 -5.64 -7.79 9.60
N GLU A 105 -6.68 -7.69 8.79
CA GLU A 105 -7.94 -8.38 9.01
C GLU A 105 -8.54 -8.90 7.70
N ALA A 106 -9.27 -10.01 7.78
CA ALA A 106 -10.08 -10.52 6.68
C ALA A 106 -11.48 -9.91 6.79
N ILE A 107 -11.97 -9.35 5.68
CA ILE A 107 -13.27 -8.68 5.55
C ILE A 107 -14.12 -9.43 4.53
#